data_AF-A0A0F9BVR8-F1
#
_entry.id   AF-A0A0F9BVR8-F1
#
_cell.length_a   1.000
_cell.length_b   1.000
_cell.length_c   1.000
_cell.angle_alpha   90.00
_cell.angle_beta   90.00
_cell.angle_gamma   90.00
#
_symmetry.space_group_name_H-M   'P 1'
#
loop_
_entity.id
_entity.type
_entity.pdbx_description
1 polymer ?
#
loop_
_entity_poly.entity_id
_entity_poly.type
_entity_poly.pdbx_seq_one_letter_code
_entity_poly.pdbx_strand_id
1 'polypeptide(L)'
;MMTINRNNKGRGYEQKICRELISLGYKDCVTSRSESRNTDNQGIDFVNTGSFAIQAKAAERSVPYWRLLQDMAKAKKGIPLIVHKRNNKPETVTMLKEDFYKLLYVFQMY
;
A
#
# COMPACT_ATOMS: atom_id res chain seq x y z
N MET A 1 19.40 23.88 -4.98
CA MET A 1 18.37 22.81 -5.01
C MET A 1 18.08 22.37 -3.58
N MET A 2 16.86 22.49 -3.08
CA MET A 2 16.49 21.89 -1.80
C MET A 2 16.42 20.37 -1.96
N THR A 3 17.29 19.65 -1.27
CA THR A 3 17.23 18.19 -1.16
C THR A 3 15.98 17.83 -0.37
N ILE A 4 14.93 17.35 -1.04
CA ILE A 4 13.71 16.89 -0.37
C ILE A 4 14.09 15.75 0.59
N ASN A 5 13.78 15.91 1.88
CA ASN A 5 13.99 14.85 2.87
C ASN A 5 13.23 13.58 2.45
N ARG A 6 13.92 12.45 2.43
CA ARG A 6 13.36 11.13 2.07
C ARG A 6 12.09 10.80 2.85
N ASN A 7 12.03 11.18 4.13
CA ASN A 7 10.86 10.95 4.98
C ASN A 7 9.66 11.78 4.52
N ASN A 8 9.87 13.02 4.09
CA ASN A 8 8.83 13.88 3.55
C ASN A 8 8.32 13.37 2.19
N LYS A 9 9.21 12.79 1.35
CA LYS A 9 8.81 12.14 0.09
C LYS A 9 7.87 10.95 0.35
N GLY A 10 8.20 10.10 1.33
CA GLY A 10 7.37 8.96 1.72
C GLY A 10 5.99 9.41 2.23
N ARG A 11 5.97 10.31 3.21
CA ARG A 11 4.73 10.86 3.79
C ARG A 11 3.85 11.57 2.76
N GLY A 12 4.45 12.35 1.87
CA GLY A 12 3.72 13.02 0.79
C GLY A 12 3.07 12.03 -0.17
N TYR A 13 3.74 10.90 -0.43
CA TYR A 13 3.17 9.83 -1.24
C TYR A 13 2.08 9.05 -0.52
N GLU A 14 2.25 8.71 0.76
CA GLU A 14 1.19 8.13 1.61
C GLU A 14 -0.08 9.00 1.56
N GLN A 15 0.05 10.31 1.76
CA GLN A 15 -1.09 11.24 1.69
C GLN A 15 -1.75 11.30 0.30
N LYS A 16 -0.96 11.24 -0.78
CA LYS A 16 -1.48 11.17 -2.16
C LYS A 16 -2.37 9.94 -2.32
N ILE A 17 -1.84 8.75 -1.99
CA ILE A 17 -2.57 7.48 -2.12
C ILE A 17 -3.82 7.46 -1.22
N CYS A 18 -3.74 7.99 0.00
CA CYS A 18 -4.91 8.09 0.88
C CYS A 18 -6.06 8.86 0.23
N ARG A 19 -5.77 10.02 -0.41
CA ARG A 19 -6.78 10.82 -1.11
C ARG A 19 -7.35 10.09 -2.33
N GLU A 20 -6.51 9.37 -3.06
CA GLU A 20 -6.95 8.54 -4.19
C GLU A 20 -7.88 7.41 -3.72
N LEU A 21 -7.53 6.70 -2.65
CA LEU A 21 -8.39 5.66 -2.07
C LEU A 21 -9.75 6.22 -1.63
N ILE A 22 -9.76 7.39 -0.98
CA ILE A 22 -11.01 8.08 -0.62
C ILE A 22 -11.84 8.38 -1.88
N SER A 23 -11.21 8.90 -2.94
CA SER A 23 -11.89 9.20 -4.20
C SER A 23 -12.44 7.96 -4.93
N LEU A 24 -11.83 6.80 -4.71
CA LEU A 24 -12.26 5.50 -5.24
C LEU A 24 -13.38 4.85 -4.42
N GLY A 25 -13.80 5.48 -3.31
CA GLY A 25 -14.94 5.04 -2.50
C GLY A 25 -14.58 4.53 -1.11
N TYR A 26 -13.31 4.45 -0.72
CA TYR A 26 -12.89 4.13 0.64
C TYR A 26 -12.99 5.38 1.53
N LYS A 27 -14.22 5.86 1.75
CA LYS A 27 -14.50 7.18 2.37
C LYS A 27 -13.86 7.38 3.74
N ASP A 28 -13.73 6.32 4.52
CA ASP A 28 -13.16 6.35 5.87
C ASP A 28 -11.66 6.00 5.90
N CYS A 29 -11.01 5.93 4.73
CA CYS A 29 -9.59 5.61 4.62
C CYS A 29 -8.73 6.69 5.29
N VAL A 30 -7.80 6.22 6.13
CA VAL A 30 -6.87 7.06 6.90
C VAL A 30 -5.51 6.38 6.97
N THR A 31 -4.44 7.15 7.18
CA THR A 31 -3.10 6.57 7.31
C THR A 31 -2.96 5.83 8.65
N SER A 32 -2.34 4.65 8.66
CA SER A 32 -2.14 3.87 9.89
C SER A 32 -1.34 4.62 10.95
N ARG A 33 -0.44 5.53 10.55
CA ARG A 33 0.30 6.39 11.47
C ARG A 33 -0.58 7.31 12.32
N SER A 34 -1.74 7.76 11.81
CA SER A 34 -2.67 8.59 12.58
C SER A 34 -3.58 7.78 13.50
N GLU A 35 -3.91 6.54 13.13
CA GLU A 35 -4.90 5.73 13.84
C GLU A 35 -4.32 4.61 14.71
N SER A 36 -3.31 3.90 14.23
CA SER A 36 -2.85 2.65 14.83
C SER A 36 -1.38 2.40 14.58
N ARG A 37 -0.54 2.73 15.57
CA ARG A 37 0.89 2.41 15.58
C ARG A 37 1.17 0.92 15.37
N ASN A 38 0.30 0.04 15.85
CA ASN A 38 0.46 -1.40 15.64
C ASN A 38 0.28 -1.78 14.16
N THR A 39 -0.68 -1.18 13.47
CA THR A 39 -0.87 -1.39 12.02
C THR A 39 0.30 -0.83 11.20
N ASP A 40 0.80 0.36 11.56
CA ASP A 40 2.00 0.97 10.95
C ASP A 40 3.23 0.07 11.13
N ASN A 41 3.45 -0.46 12.34
CA ASN A 41 4.55 -1.41 12.63
C ASN A 41 4.46 -2.71 11.82
N GLN A 42 3.28 -3.08 11.33
CA GLN A 42 3.06 -4.24 10.46
C GLN A 42 3.32 -3.94 8.98
N GLY A 43 3.76 -2.72 8.64
CA GLY A 43 4.05 -2.31 7.28
C GLY A 43 2.80 -2.01 6.44
N ILE A 44 1.65 -1.80 7.09
CA ILE A 44 0.40 -1.43 6.44
C ILE A 44 0.21 0.08 6.65
N ASP A 45 0.16 0.85 5.57
CA ASP A 45 0.17 2.31 5.62
C ASP A 45 -1.23 2.93 5.74
N PHE A 46 -2.28 2.14 5.51
CA PHE A 46 -3.67 2.62 5.47
C PHE A 46 -4.61 1.71 6.28
N VAL A 47 -5.65 2.32 6.85
CA VAL A 47 -6.74 1.65 7.58
C VAL A 47 -8.05 1.94 6.85
N ASN A 48 -9.06 1.07 7.04
CA ASN A 48 -10.38 1.14 6.39
C ASN A 48 -10.33 0.96 4.86
N THR A 49 -9.45 0.09 4.39
CA THR A 49 -9.23 -0.25 2.97
C THR A 49 -9.96 -1.53 2.53
N GLY A 50 -11.07 -1.85 3.18
CA GLY A 50 -11.87 -3.05 2.91
C GLY A 50 -11.06 -4.34 3.05
N SER A 51 -11.06 -5.17 2.00
CA SER A 51 -10.37 -6.46 1.98
C SER A 51 -8.85 -6.37 1.76
N PHE A 52 -8.28 -5.17 1.58
CA PHE A 52 -6.89 -4.98 1.22
C PHE A 52 -6.05 -4.45 2.38
N ALA A 53 -4.83 -4.95 2.52
CA ALA A 53 -3.78 -4.40 3.38
C ALA A 53 -2.75 -3.71 2.48
N ILE A 54 -2.74 -2.37 2.49
CA ILE A 54 -2.05 -1.57 1.47
C ILE A 54 -0.79 -0.91 2.07
N GLN A 55 0.33 -1.02 1.35
CA GLN A 55 1.55 -0.27 1.61
C GLN A 55 1.89 0.65 0.43
N ALA A 56 2.17 1.93 0.68
CA ALA A 56 2.64 2.89 -0.29
C ALA A 56 4.18 3.00 -0.24
N LYS A 57 4.85 2.77 -1.37
CA LYS A 57 6.30 2.88 -1.47
C LYS A 57 6.69 3.90 -2.54
N ALA A 58 7.39 4.96 -2.16
CA ALA A 58 8.08 5.85 -3.10
C ALA A 58 9.59 5.58 -3.03
N ALA A 59 10.12 4.78 -3.95
CA ALA A 59 11.51 4.34 -3.89
C ALA A 59 12.11 4.09 -5.28
N GLU A 60 13.27 4.68 -5.55
CA GLU A 60 14.00 4.44 -6.82
C GLU A 60 14.74 3.10 -6.82
N ARG A 61 15.22 2.66 -5.64
CA ARG A 61 15.97 1.42 -5.48
C ARG A 61 15.07 0.19 -5.61
N SER A 62 15.69 -0.96 -5.81
CA SER A 62 15.00 -2.25 -5.78
C SER A 62 14.30 -2.45 -4.43
N VAL A 63 13.02 -2.81 -4.47
CA VAL A 63 12.18 -3.05 -3.29
C VAL A 63 12.01 -4.57 -3.17
N PRO A 64 12.29 -5.17 -1.99
CA PRO A 64 12.13 -6.61 -1.80
C PRO A 64 10.64 -6.97 -1.59
N TYR A 65 9.83 -6.89 -2.64
CA TYR A 65 8.37 -7.02 -2.54
C TYR A 65 7.92 -8.32 -1.86
N TRP A 66 8.50 -9.47 -2.23
CA TRP A 66 8.12 -10.77 -1.67
C TRP A 66 8.22 -10.78 -0.14
N ARG A 67 9.26 -10.16 0.43
CA ARG A 67 9.48 -10.10 1.87
C ARG A 67 8.48 -9.17 2.53
N LEU A 68 8.29 -7.97 1.96
CA LEU A 68 7.33 -6.99 2.48
C LEU A 68 5.91 -7.56 2.48
N LEU A 69 5.49 -8.20 1.38
CA LEU A 69 4.19 -8.82 1.26
C LEU A 69 4.00 -9.97 2.26
N GLN A 70 5.01 -10.83 2.46
CA GLN A 70 4.97 -11.88 3.49
C GLN A 70 4.89 -11.32 4.91
N ASP A 71 5.62 -10.24 5.20
CA ASP A 71 5.59 -9.60 6.51
C ASP A 71 4.21 -8.96 6.78
N MET A 72 3.61 -8.30 5.78
CA MET A 72 2.25 -7.78 5.86
C MET A 72 1.22 -8.90 6.04
N ALA A 73 1.38 -10.04 5.34
CA ALA A 73 0.46 -11.17 5.42
C ALA A 73 0.33 -11.73 6.85
N LYS A 74 1.41 -11.67 7.65
CA LYS A 74 1.41 -12.10 9.06
C LYS A 74 0.39 -11.33 9.91
N ALA A 75 0.07 -10.09 9.54
CA ALA A 75 -0.91 -9.29 10.25
C ALA A 75 -2.35 -9.81 10.10
N LYS A 76 -2.63 -10.62 9.07
CA LYS A 76 -3.97 -11.17 8.75
C LYS A 76 -5.08 -10.09 8.67
N LYS A 77 -4.72 -8.91 8.15
CA LYS A 77 -5.63 -7.73 8.05
C LYS A 77 -6.28 -7.53 6.68
N GLY A 78 -5.95 -8.37 5.70
CA GLY A 78 -6.42 -8.26 4.34
C GLY A 78 -5.43 -8.83 3.35
N ILE A 79 -5.75 -8.72 2.06
CA ILE A 79 -4.88 -9.09 0.94
C ILE A 79 -3.73 -8.08 0.85
N PRO A 80 -2.47 -8.50 1.06
CA PRO A 80 -1.33 -7.59 0.98
C PRO A 80 -1.09 -7.09 -0.45
N LEU A 81 -0.93 -5.78 -0.59
CA LEU A 81 -0.49 -5.16 -1.83
C LEU A 81 0.39 -3.95 -1.58
N ILE A 82 1.32 -3.72 -2.51
CA ILE A 82 2.25 -2.60 -2.49
C ILE A 82 1.97 -1.71 -3.70
N VAL A 83 1.64 -0.45 -3.45
CA VAL A 83 1.59 0.60 -4.48
C VAL A 83 2.97 1.24 -4.56
N HIS A 84 3.68 1.01 -5.66
CA HIS A 84 5.06 1.46 -5.81
C HIS A 84 5.21 2.56 -6.86
N LYS A 85 5.88 3.64 -6.47
CA LYS A 85 6.25 4.79 -7.29
C LYS A 85 7.77 4.89 -7.48
N ARG A 86 8.16 5.08 -8.73
CA ARG A 86 9.48 5.56 -9.17
C ARG A 86 9.35 6.88 -9.91
N ASN A 87 10.36 7.73 -9.84
CA ASN A 87 10.32 9.02 -10.52
C ASN A 87 10.23 8.84 -12.05
N ASN A 88 9.35 9.59 -12.71
CA ASN A 88 9.15 9.59 -14.17
C ASN A 88 8.82 8.21 -14.76
N LYS A 89 8.21 7.33 -13.96
CA LYS A 89 7.73 6.02 -14.40
C LYS A 89 6.27 5.84 -13.96
N PRO A 90 5.49 5.01 -14.67
CA PRO A 90 4.18 4.60 -14.19
C PRO A 90 4.26 3.97 -12.79
N GLU A 91 3.23 4.21 -11.98
CA GLU A 91 3.07 3.58 -10.68
C GLU A 91 2.50 2.16 -10.87
N THR A 92 2.96 1.20 -10.06
CA THR A 92 2.57 -0.21 -10.18
C THR A 92 1.99 -0.73 -8.88
N VAL A 93 1.03 -1.65 -8.97
CA VAL A 93 0.56 -2.44 -7.83
C VAL A 93 1.19 -3.82 -7.89
N THR A 94 1.72 -4.29 -6.76
CA THR A 94 2.36 -5.61 -6.64
C THR A 94 1.73 -6.38 -5.48
N MET A 95 1.41 -7.64 -5.70
CA MET A 95 0.88 -8.58 -4.70
C MET A 95 1.48 -9.98 -4.92
N LEU A 96 1.26 -10.92 -4.00
CA LEU A 96 1.67 -12.30 -4.22
C LEU A 96 0.81 -12.91 -5.33
N LYS A 97 1.40 -13.83 -6.10
CA LYS A 97 0.71 -14.51 -7.20
C LYS A 97 -0.58 -15.20 -6.74
N GLU A 98 -0.53 -15.84 -5.58
CA GLU A 98 -1.69 -16.51 -4.97
C GLU A 98 -2.82 -15.53 -4.64
N ASP A 99 -2.47 -14.33 -4.16
CA ASP A 99 -3.46 -13.29 -3.86
C ASP A 99 -4.09 -12.72 -5.14
N PHE A 100 -3.30 -12.57 -6.21
CA PHE A 100 -3.83 -12.20 -7.51
C PHE A 100 -4.81 -13.26 -8.04
N TYR A 101 -4.52 -14.55 -7.88
CA TYR A 101 -5.43 -15.62 -8.30
C TYR A 101 -6.74 -15.63 -7.52
N LYS A 102 -6.72 -15.27 -6.22
CA LYS A 102 -7.96 -15.08 -5.45
C LYS A 102 -8.83 -13.99 -6.07
N LEU A 103 -8.23 -12.88 -6.52
CA LEU A 103 -8.96 -11.81 -7.18
C LEU A 103 -9.55 -12.28 -8.52
N LEU A 104 -8.77 -12.99 -9.35
CA LEU A 104 -9.28 -13.55 -10.61
C LEU A 104 -10.50 -14.44 -10.40
N TYR A 105 -10.45 -15.29 -9.38
CA TYR A 105 -11.57 -16.16 -9.02
C TYR A 105 -12.81 -15.34 -8.64
N VAL A 106 -12.65 -14.31 -7.79
CA VAL A 106 -13.74 -13.41 -7.41
C VAL A 106 -14.33 -12.70 -8.64
N PHE A 107 -13.50 -12.20 -9.56
CA PHE A 107 -13.97 -11.51 -10.76
C PHE A 107 -14.68 -12.43 -11.77
N GLN A 108 -14.37 -13.73 -11.80
CA GLN A 108 -15.08 -14.69 -12.67
C GLN A 108 -16.47 -15.08 -12.16
N MET A 109 -16.77 -14.82 -10.88
CA MET A 109 -18.07 -15.14 -10.28
C MET A 109 -19.12 -14.03 -10.47
N TYR A 110 -18.72 -12.89 -11.04
CA TYR A 110 -19.59 -11.79 -11.46
C TYR A 110 -19.73 -11.78 -12.98
#